data_AF-A0A9D6Y2B8-F1
#
_entry.id   AF-A0A9D6Y2B8-F1
#
_cell.length_a   1.000
_cell.length_b   1.000
_cell.length_c   1.000
_cell.angle_alpha   90.00
_cell.angle_beta   90.00
_cell.angle_gamma   90.00
#
_symmetry.space_group_name_H-M   'P 1'
#
loop_
_entity.id
_entity.type
_entity.pdbx_description
1 polymer ?
#
loop_
_entity_poly.entity_id
_entity_poly.type
_entity_poly.pdbx_seq_one_letter_code
_entity_poly.pdbx_strand_id
1 'polypeptide(L)' 'VRAICPDLPILIPGVGAQGGDLELSAKYGSNERGERAIINSSRQVLYASRGPDYAAAARAVARKLRDDISQALSTR' A
#
# COMPACT_ATOMS: atom_id res chain seq x y z
N VAL A 1 7.79 -3.90 15.68
CA VAL A 1 8.86 -3.14 15.00
C VAL A 1 8.64 -1.63 15.08
N ARG A 2 7.52 -1.08 14.59
CA ARG A 2 7.28 0.39 14.65
C ARG A 2 7.48 1.00 16.04
N ALA A 3 7.04 0.32 17.11
CA ALA A 3 7.23 0.79 18.49
C ALA A 3 8.69 0.98 18.92
N ILE A 4 9.63 0.17 18.39
CA ILE A 4 11.07 0.25 18.75
C ILE A 4 11.86 1.15 17.79
N CYS A 5 11.30 1.49 16.62
CA CYS A 5 11.94 2.33 15.61
C CYS A 5 10.90 3.32 15.02
N PRO A 6 10.49 4.35 15.77
CA PRO A 6 9.33 5.18 15.43
C PRO A 6 9.49 5.96 14.11
N ASP A 7 10.71 6.37 13.75
CA ASP A 7 10.96 7.17 12.55
C ASP A 7 11.65 6.44 11.41
N LEU A 8 12.05 5.18 11.61
CA LEU A 8 12.71 4.40 10.56
C LEU A 8 11.73 4.15 9.40
N PRO A 9 12.10 4.44 8.14
CA PRO A 9 11.34 3.99 6.98
C PRO A 9 11.29 2.46 6.93
N ILE A 10 10.10 1.88 6.79
CA ILE A 10 9.88 0.43 6.68
C ILE A 10 9.28 0.12 5.33
N LEU A 11 9.92 -0.77 4.57
CA LEU A 11 9.37 -1.35 3.35
C LEU A 11 8.46 -2.53 3.72
N ILE A 12 7.22 -2.52 3.24
CA ILE A 12 6.22 -3.56 3.47
C ILE A 12 5.89 -4.21 2.12
N PRO A 13 6.48 -5.38 1.80
CA PRO A 13 6.19 -6.10 0.58
C PRO A 13 4.89 -6.91 0.68
N GLY A 14 4.29 -7.22 -0.47
CA GLY A 14 3.31 -8.32 -0.58
C GLY A 14 1.86 -7.97 -0.22
N VAL A 15 1.51 -6.70 -0.06
CA VAL A 15 0.14 -6.32 0.31
C VAL A 15 -0.85 -6.56 -0.85
N GLY A 16 -2.00 -7.16 -0.53
CA GLY A 16 -3.04 -7.58 -1.48
C GLY A 16 -2.84 -8.96 -2.09
N ALA A 17 -2.05 -9.10 -3.16
CA ALA A 17 -1.96 -10.36 -3.92
C ALA A 17 -1.36 -11.57 -3.16
N GLN A 18 -0.80 -11.38 -1.98
CA GLN A 18 -0.30 -12.45 -1.11
C GLN A 18 -1.16 -12.65 0.16
N GLY A 19 -2.36 -12.06 0.21
CA GLY A 19 -3.25 -12.15 1.36
C GLY A 19 -2.84 -11.27 2.55
N GLY A 20 -1.88 -10.37 2.37
CA GLY A 20 -1.53 -9.37 3.38
C GLY A 20 -2.62 -8.31 3.53
N ASP A 21 -3.03 -8.07 4.78
CA ASP A 21 -4.04 -7.08 5.14
C ASP A 21 -3.47 -5.65 4.96
N LEU A 22 -4.01 -4.92 3.98
CA LEU A 22 -3.61 -3.56 3.65
C LEU A 22 -3.89 -2.59 4.79
N GLU A 23 -5.01 -2.75 5.47
CA GLU A 23 -5.45 -1.84 6.51
C GLU A 23 -4.54 -1.97 7.74
N LEU A 24 -4.30 -3.20 8.19
CA LEU A 24 -3.39 -3.46 9.31
C LEU A 24 -1.95 -3.07 8.96
N SER A 25 -1.51 -3.33 7.72
CA SER A 25 -0.17 -2.95 7.26
C SER A 25 0.02 -1.42 7.28
N ALA A 26 -0.96 -0.65 6.83
CA ALA A 26 -0.92 0.81 6.87
C ALA A 26 -0.97 1.32 8.31
N LYS A 27 -1.93 0.83 9.12
CA LYS A 27 -2.13 1.29 10.51
C LYS A 27 -0.93 1.02 11.41
N TYR A 28 -0.35 -0.18 11.35
CA TYR A 28 0.75 -0.57 12.24
C TYR A 28 2.14 -0.38 11.63
N GLY A 29 2.23 -0.27 10.31
CA GLY A 29 3.47 0.03 9.61
C GLY A 29 3.85 1.50 9.66
N SER A 30 2.86 2.39 9.57
CA SER A 30 3.08 3.84 9.60
C SER A 30 3.31 4.38 11.01
N ASN A 31 4.10 5.44 11.10
CA ASN A 31 4.24 6.20 12.35
C ASN A 31 2.94 6.97 12.69
N GLU A 32 2.94 7.68 13.81
CA GLU A 32 1.75 8.43 14.30
C GLU A 32 1.25 9.49 13.32
N ARG A 33 2.11 9.97 12.40
CA ARG A 33 1.74 10.92 11.34
C ARG A 33 1.24 10.26 10.07
N GLY A 34 1.11 8.93 10.05
CA GLY A 34 0.75 8.15 8.86
C GLY A 34 1.88 7.99 7.84
N GLU A 35 3.12 8.31 8.22
CA GLU A 35 4.30 8.30 7.35
C GLU A 35 5.20 7.07 7.63
N ARG A 36 6.36 7.00 6.97
CA ARG A 36 7.45 6.03 7.22
C ARG A 36 7.12 4.56 6.92
N ALA A 37 5.96 4.28 6.31
CA ALA A 37 5.70 3.00 5.66
C ALA A 37 5.75 3.17 4.14
N ILE A 38 6.50 2.29 3.47
CA ILE A 38 6.51 2.16 2.01
C ILE A 38 5.83 0.84 1.69
N ILE A 39 4.57 0.88 1.26
CA ILE A 39 3.82 -0.32 0.89
C ILE A 39 4.10 -0.63 -0.58
N ASN A 40 4.69 -1.78 -0.86
CA ASN A 40 4.99 -2.21 -2.22
C ASN A 40 3.84 -3.05 -2.80
N SER A 41 3.42 -2.69 -4.02
CA SER A 41 2.49 -3.47 -4.84
C SER A 41 2.96 -3.51 -6.28
N SER A 42 3.49 -4.66 -6.71
CA SER A 42 4.00 -4.84 -8.08
C SER A 42 2.98 -5.55 -8.97
N ARG A 43 2.67 -6.83 -8.70
CA ARG A 43 1.86 -7.66 -9.60
C ARG A 43 0.45 -7.12 -9.85
N GLN A 44 -0.19 -6.51 -8.85
CA GLN A 44 -1.51 -5.90 -9.03
C GLN A 44 -1.50 -4.77 -10.06
N VAL A 45 -0.44 -3.95 -10.06
CA VAL A 45 -0.32 -2.82 -10.99
C VAL A 45 0.19 -3.32 -12.36
N LEU A 46 1.26 -4.11 -12.37
CA LEU A 46 1.90 -4.60 -13.60
C LEU A 46 1.01 -5.54 -14.43
N TYR A 47 0.05 -6.22 -13.80
CA TYR A 47 -0.84 -7.16 -14.47
C TYR A 47 -2.30 -6.70 -14.43
N ALA A 48 -2.55 -5.41 -14.23
CA ALA A 48 -3.90 -4.83 -14.22
C ALA A 48 -4.64 -5.03 -15.55
N SER A 49 -3.92 -5.08 -16.68
CA SER A 49 -4.43 -5.51 -17.98
C SER A 49 -3.30 -6.07 -18.84
N ARG A 50 -3.66 -6.86 -19.85
CA ARG A 50 -2.76 -7.33 -20.93
C ARG A 50 -3.09 -6.68 -22.28
N GLY A 51 -4.06 -5.77 -22.31
CA GLY A 51 -4.59 -5.14 -23.51
C GLY A 51 -4.10 -3.69 -23.72
N PRO A 52 -4.60 -3.03 -24.77
CA PRO A 52 -4.26 -1.63 -25.09
C PRO A 52 -4.62 -0.63 -23.99
N ASP A 53 -5.50 -1.00 -23.06
CA ASP A 53 -5.94 -0.22 -21.90
C ASP A 53 -4.99 -0.29 -20.70
N TYR A 54 -3.84 -0.99 -20.81
CA TYR A 54 -2.88 -1.20 -19.72
C TYR A 54 -2.58 0.06 -18.92
N ALA A 55 -2.27 1.19 -19.56
CA ALA A 55 -1.93 2.42 -18.87
C ALA A 55 -3.08 2.94 -18.00
N ALA A 56 -4.32 2.86 -18.49
CA ALA A 56 -5.51 3.26 -17.77
C ALA A 56 -5.81 2.30 -16.61
N ALA A 57 -5.74 0.99 -16.87
CA ALA A 57 -5.96 -0.06 -15.88
C ALA A 57 -4.94 0.00 -14.74
N ALA A 58 -3.64 0.08 -15.06
CA ALA A 58 -2.56 0.21 -14.07
C ALA A 58 -2.72 1.46 -13.21
N ARG A 59 -3.10 2.60 -13.83
CA ARG A 59 -3.39 3.84 -13.10
C ARG A 59 -4.58 3.68 -12.17
N ALA A 60 -5.66 3.03 -12.62
CA ALA A 60 -6.84 2.80 -11.80
C ALA A 60 -6.51 1.95 -10.56
N VAL A 61 -5.77 0.86 -10.72
CA VAL A 61 -5.32 0.00 -9.61
C VAL A 61 -4.41 0.76 -8.65
N ALA A 62 -3.42 1.51 -9.16
CA ALA A 62 -2.53 2.29 -8.32
C ALA A 62 -3.26 3.39 -7.53
N ARG A 63 -4.24 4.05 -8.16
CA ARG A 63 -5.10 5.04 -7.47
C ARG A 63 -5.93 4.39 -6.39
N LYS A 64 -6.61 3.28 -6.70
CA LYS A 64 -7.42 2.55 -5.72
C LYS A 64 -6.57 2.15 -4.50
N LEU A 65 -5.38 1.59 -4.71
CA LEU A 65 -4.48 1.22 -3.63
C LEU A 65 -4.11 2.42 -2.74
N ARG A 66 -3.80 3.57 -3.36
CA ARG A 66 -3.50 4.79 -2.61
C ARG A 66 -4.71 5.25 -1.79
N ASP A 67 -5.90 5.23 -2.39
CA ASP A 67 -7.14 5.67 -1.72
C ASP A 67 -7.48 4.73 -0.55
N ASP A 68 -7.33 3.41 -0.72
CA ASP A 68 -7.49 2.41 0.34
C ASP A 68 -6.49 2.65 1.51
N ILE A 69 -5.21 2.97 1.21
CA ILE A 69 -4.21 3.32 2.23
C ILE A 69 -4.61 4.61 2.96
N SER A 70 -5.01 5.64 2.23
CA SER A 70 -5.45 6.90 2.82
C SER A 70 -6.66 6.70 3.75
N GLN A 71 -7.60 5.84 3.37
CA GLN A 71 -8.76 5.50 4.19
C GLN A 71 -8.37 4.71 5.46
N ALA A 72 -7.42 3.78 5.35
CA ALA A 72 -6.90 3.06 6.51
C ALA A 72 -6.20 3.99 7.51
N LEU A 73 -5.52 5.03 7.03
CA LEU A 73 -4.84 6.01 7.87
C LEU A 73 -5.77 7.08 8.47
N SER A 74 -6.90 7.40 7.81
CA SER A 74 -7.87 8.37 8.34
C SER A 74 -8.76 7.82 9.46
N THR A 75 -8.81 6.50 9.61
CA THR A 75 -9.60 5.78 10.63
C THR A 75 -8.73 5.26 11.79
N ARG A 76 -7.57 5.86 12.00
CA ARG A 76 -6.61 5.53 13.06
C ARG A 76 -6.91 6.27 14.37
#